data_AF-A0A5C2HC79-F1
#
_entry.id   AF-A0A5C2HC79-F1
#
_cell.length_a   1.000
_cell.length_b   1.000
_cell.length_c   1.000
_cell.angle_alpha   90.00
_cell.angle_beta   90.00
_cell.angle_gamma   90.00
#
_symmetry.space_group_name_H-M   'P 1'
#
loop_
_entity.id
_entity.type
_entity.pdbx_description
1 polymer ?
#
loop_
_entity_poly.entity_id
_entity_poly.type
_entity_poly.pdbx_seq_one_letter_code
_entity_poly.pdbx_strand_id
1 'polypeptide(L)'
;MKIFDKATWHIDAGENKDEVIQKFKKVFYYLNTHNLLSKDGKEIIDLNIIDSSISLNSKLLTENAIKFLEIYYDKVIKVDTNDIEMKLDFYYKQFLEDKEN
;
A
#
# COMPACT_ATOMS: atom_id res chain seq x y z
N MET A 1 -4.55 3.32 -15.94
CA MET A 1 -4.06 2.56 -14.78
C MET A 1 -3.14 3.47 -14.00
N LYS A 2 -3.46 3.78 -12.74
CA LYS A 2 -2.62 4.64 -11.89
C LYS A 2 -1.67 3.77 -11.08
N ILE A 3 -0.42 4.18 -10.98
CA ILE A 3 0.60 3.53 -10.14
C ILE A 3 0.83 4.46 -8.96
N PHE A 4 0.59 3.95 -7.76
CA PHE A 4 0.81 4.68 -6.51
C PHE A 4 2.25 4.54 -6.04
N ASP A 5 2.82 3.34 -6.22
CA ASP A 5 4.15 3.03 -5.71
C ASP A 5 4.84 1.92 -6.51
N LYS A 6 6.17 1.90 -6.48
CA LYS A 6 7.01 0.83 -7.00
C LYS A 6 8.19 0.57 -6.10
N ALA A 7 8.43 -0.69 -5.75
CA ALA A 7 9.62 -1.06 -4.98
C ALA A 7 10.93 -0.65 -5.69
N THR A 8 10.95 -0.71 -7.03
CA THR A 8 12.10 -0.27 -7.82
C THR A 8 12.46 1.20 -7.59
N TRP A 9 11.47 2.10 -7.39
CA TRP A 9 11.75 3.53 -7.19
C TRP A 9 12.57 3.78 -5.92
N HIS A 10 12.26 3.05 -4.85
CA HIS A 10 13.00 3.14 -3.59
C HIS A 10 14.39 2.51 -3.69
N ILE A 11 14.48 1.34 -4.33
CA ILE A 11 15.75 0.63 -4.52
C ILE A 11 16.72 1.45 -5.40
N ASP A 12 16.22 2.03 -6.48
CA ASP A 12 17.00 2.89 -7.38
C ASP A 12 17.45 4.19 -6.69
N ALA A 13 16.70 4.66 -5.68
CA ALA A 13 17.07 5.79 -4.83
C ALA A 13 18.11 5.42 -3.74
N GLY A 14 18.52 4.16 -3.65
CA GLY A 14 19.54 3.67 -2.72
C GLY A 14 18.99 3.16 -1.38
N GLU A 15 17.67 2.99 -1.24
CA GLU A 15 17.08 2.37 -0.05
C GLU A 15 17.40 0.87 0.02
N ASN A 16 17.41 0.32 1.24
CA ASN A 16 17.67 -1.10 1.43
C ASN A 16 16.56 -1.95 0.80
N LYS A 17 16.93 -2.80 -0.15
CA LYS A 17 15.99 -3.67 -0.88
C LYS A 17 15.09 -4.51 0.03
N ASP A 18 15.66 -5.13 1.07
CA ASP A 18 14.90 -6.00 1.96
C ASP A 18 13.92 -5.17 2.80
N GLU A 19 14.32 -4.00 3.28
CA GLU A 19 13.44 -3.07 4.01
C GLU A 19 12.30 -2.57 3.12
N VAL A 20 12.57 -2.23 1.87
CA VAL A 20 11.54 -1.83 0.88
C VAL A 20 10.56 -2.97 0.64
N ILE A 21 11.04 -4.19 0.40
CA ILE A 21 10.16 -5.36 0.20
C ILE A 21 9.30 -5.60 1.46
N GLN A 22 9.87 -5.49 2.66
CA GLN A 22 9.11 -5.61 3.90
C GLN A 22 8.06 -4.51 4.05
N LYS A 23 8.38 -3.28 3.68
CA LYS A 23 7.44 -2.16 3.65
C LYS A 23 6.24 -2.46 2.76
N PHE A 24 6.49 -2.91 1.53
CA PHE A 24 5.43 -3.31 0.61
C PHE A 24 4.58 -4.46 1.15
N LYS A 25 5.20 -5.47 1.77
CA LYS A 25 4.47 -6.56 2.43
C LYS A 25 3.49 -6.03 3.47
N LYS A 26 3.95 -5.14 4.36
CA LYS A 26 3.08 -4.52 5.38
C LYS A 26 1.91 -3.76 4.75
N VAL A 27 2.16 -2.97 3.70
CA VAL A 27 1.08 -2.26 2.98
C VAL A 27 0.06 -3.24 2.40
N PHE A 28 0.51 -4.25 1.65
CA PHE A 28 -0.38 -5.22 1.02
C PHE A 28 -1.18 -6.02 2.05
N TYR A 29 -0.54 -6.49 3.13
CA TYR A 29 -1.24 -7.20 4.20
C TYR A 29 -2.27 -6.30 4.88
N TYR A 30 -1.94 -5.04 5.20
CA TYR A 30 -2.87 -4.10 5.78
C TYR A 30 -4.09 -3.85 4.86
N LEU A 31 -3.86 -3.66 3.56
CA LEU A 31 -4.95 -3.49 2.60
C LEU A 31 -5.82 -4.75 2.53
N ASN A 32 -5.24 -5.94 2.65
CA ASN A 32 -5.99 -7.19 2.66
C ASN A 32 -6.89 -7.32 3.90
N THR A 33 -6.36 -7.02 5.10
CA THR A 33 -7.14 -7.12 6.36
C THR A 33 -8.33 -6.19 6.38
N HIS A 34 -8.28 -5.08 5.64
CA HIS A 34 -9.36 -4.10 5.53
C HIS A 34 -10.24 -4.28 4.28
N ASN A 35 -10.12 -5.40 3.55
CA ASN A 35 -10.86 -5.66 2.31
C ASN A 35 -10.67 -4.58 1.23
N LEU A 36 -9.48 -3.98 1.18
CA LEU A 36 -9.12 -2.90 0.25
C LEU A 36 -8.47 -3.44 -1.04
N LEU A 37 -8.12 -4.72 -1.09
CA LEU A 37 -7.58 -5.38 -2.29
C LEU A 37 -8.68 -5.94 -3.19
N SER A 38 -8.47 -5.82 -4.50
CA SER A 38 -9.26 -6.53 -5.51
C SER A 38 -8.94 -8.03 -5.50
N LYS A 39 -9.62 -8.82 -6.34
CA LYS A 39 -9.28 -10.25 -6.50
C LYS A 39 -7.81 -10.43 -6.92
N ASP A 40 -7.37 -9.71 -7.96
CA ASP A 40 -5.98 -9.74 -8.42
C ASP A 40 -5.01 -9.32 -7.31
N GLY A 41 -5.37 -8.30 -6.51
CA GLY A 41 -4.56 -7.86 -5.38
C GLY A 41 -4.40 -8.92 -4.28
N LYS A 42 -5.45 -9.71 -4.01
CA LYS A 42 -5.39 -10.83 -3.06
C LYS A 42 -4.51 -11.97 -3.59
N GLU A 43 -4.59 -12.26 -4.88
CA GLU A 43 -3.74 -13.27 -5.53
C GLU A 43 -2.24 -12.94 -5.41
N ILE A 44 -1.85 -11.65 -5.43
CA ILE A 44 -0.45 -11.22 -5.17
C ILE A 44 0.05 -11.74 -3.82
N ILE A 45 -0.80 -11.69 -2.79
CA ILE A 45 -0.47 -12.16 -1.43
C ILE A 45 -0.44 -13.68 -1.39
N ASP A 46 -1.47 -14.33 -1.95
CA ASP A 46 -1.62 -15.79 -1.92
C ASP A 46 -0.47 -16.48 -2.66
N LEU A 47 0.01 -15.89 -3.76
CA LEU A 47 1.16 -16.38 -4.53
C LEU A 47 2.51 -15.93 -3.96
N ASN A 48 2.51 -15.09 -2.92
CA ASN A 48 3.71 -14.53 -2.28
C ASN A 48 4.69 -13.87 -3.30
N ILE A 49 4.15 -13.10 -4.25
CA ILE A 49 4.91 -12.44 -5.33
C ILE A 49 5.25 -10.98 -5.02
N ILE A 50 5.27 -10.61 -3.74
CA ILE A 50 5.70 -9.28 -3.28
C ILE A 50 7.24 -9.27 -3.20
N ASP A 51 7.86 -8.88 -4.30
CA ASP A 51 9.32 -8.76 -4.46
C ASP A 51 9.75 -7.34 -4.92
N SER A 52 11.01 -7.15 -5.30
CA SER A 52 11.53 -5.85 -5.75
C SER A 52 10.91 -5.29 -7.03
N SER A 53 10.17 -6.11 -7.79
CA SER A 53 9.47 -5.68 -9.00
C SER A 53 8.02 -5.25 -8.73
N ILE A 54 7.52 -5.43 -7.50
CA ILE A 54 6.13 -5.15 -7.16
C ILE A 54 5.79 -3.67 -7.38
N SER A 55 4.55 -3.43 -7.82
CA SER A 55 3.99 -2.10 -7.91
C SER A 55 2.61 -2.07 -7.26
N LEU A 56 2.39 -1.09 -6.39
CA LEU A 56 1.06 -0.79 -5.89
C LEU A 56 0.34 0.04 -6.95
N ASN A 57 -0.63 -0.57 -7.62
CA ASN A 57 -1.37 0.07 -8.71
C ASN A 57 -2.87 -0.14 -8.57
N SER A 58 -3.64 0.71 -9.26
CA SER A 58 -5.10 0.76 -9.14
C SER A 58 -5.83 -0.54 -9.52
N LYS A 59 -5.21 -1.49 -10.22
CA LYS A 59 -5.86 -2.78 -10.55
C LYS A 59 -5.91 -3.75 -9.38
N LEU A 60 -4.95 -3.65 -8.46
CA LEU A 60 -4.83 -4.51 -7.28
C LEU A 60 -5.78 -4.06 -6.14
N LEU A 61 -6.53 -2.99 -6.37
CA LEU A 61 -7.24 -2.23 -5.35
C LEU A 61 -8.73 -2.18 -5.66
N THR A 62 -9.53 -2.17 -4.61
CA THR A 62 -10.96 -1.82 -4.71
C THR A 62 -11.13 -0.32 -4.97
N GLU A 63 -12.31 0.10 -5.41
CA GLU A 63 -12.62 1.53 -5.60
C GLU A 63 -12.47 2.35 -4.30
N ASN A 64 -12.87 1.79 -3.15
CA ASN A 64 -12.70 2.45 -1.85
C ASN A 64 -11.21 2.64 -1.52
N ALA A 65 -10.39 1.64 -1.81
CA ALA A 65 -8.96 1.69 -1.58
C ALA A 65 -8.28 2.72 -2.48
N ILE A 66 -8.69 2.83 -3.75
CA ILE A 66 -8.20 3.87 -4.65
C ILE A 66 -8.47 5.24 -4.05
N LYS A 67 -9.71 5.54 -3.63
CA LYS A 67 -10.07 6.84 -3.02
C LYS A 67 -9.24 7.14 -1.77
N PHE A 68 -9.09 6.15 -0.88
CA PHE A 68 -8.26 6.26 0.32
C PHE A 68 -6.80 6.60 -0.05
N LEU A 69 -6.20 5.81 -0.94
CA LEU A 69 -4.79 5.96 -1.30
C LEU A 69 -4.52 7.26 -2.08
N GLU A 70 -5.47 7.72 -2.90
CA GLU A 70 -5.34 8.99 -3.62
C GLU A 70 -5.23 10.21 -2.71
N ILE A 71 -5.85 10.17 -1.53
CA ILE A 71 -5.86 11.30 -0.59
C ILE A 71 -4.68 11.18 0.40
N TYR A 72 -4.36 9.96 0.83
CA TYR A 72 -3.53 9.74 2.00
C TYR A 72 -2.19 9.03 1.74
N TYR A 73 -2.04 8.30 0.62
CA TYR A 73 -0.86 7.43 0.44
C TYR A 73 0.46 8.20 0.31
N ASP A 74 0.46 9.38 -0.31
CA ASP A 74 1.66 10.24 -0.39
C ASP A 74 2.21 10.67 0.99
N LYS A 75 1.35 10.65 2.02
CA LYS A 75 1.74 10.92 3.41
C LYS A 75 2.25 9.68 4.12
N VAL A 76 1.83 8.49 3.67
CA VAL A 76 2.20 7.18 4.23
C VAL A 76 3.54 6.70 3.67
N ILE A 77 3.76 6.83 2.36
CA ILE A 77 4.98 6.33 1.70
C ILE A 77 6.27 6.99 2.24
N LYS A 78 6.16 8.19 2.80
CA LYS A 78 7.29 8.95 3.35
C LYS A 78 7.73 8.52 4.75
N VAL A 79 6.98 7.63 5.41
CA VAL A 79 7.35 7.16 6.75
C VAL A 79 8.14 5.86 6.71
N ASP A 80 8.86 5.60 7.79
CA ASP A 80 9.66 4.39 7.96
C ASP A 80 8.80 3.13 7.99
N THR A 81 9.40 1.99 7.64
CA THR A 81 8.77 0.67 7.61
C THR A 81 8.13 0.26 8.93
N ASN A 82 8.62 0.78 10.07
CA ASN A 82 8.05 0.50 11.39
C ASN A 82 6.76 1.28 11.66
N ASP A 83 6.61 2.47 11.07
CA ASP A 83 5.47 3.37 11.31
C ASP A 83 4.38 3.27 10.24
N ILE A 84 4.64 2.52 9.16
CA ILE A 84 3.74 2.48 8.01
C ILE A 84 2.35 1.93 8.36
N GLU A 85 2.26 0.87 9.16
CA GLU A 85 0.98 0.30 9.58
C GLU A 85 0.20 1.28 10.48
N MET A 86 0.89 1.92 11.43
CA MET A 86 0.28 2.92 12.31
C MET A 86 -0.24 4.12 11.50
N LYS A 87 0.51 4.58 10.49
CA LYS A 87 0.06 5.66 9.62
C LYS A 87 -1.09 5.25 8.70
N LEU A 88 -1.05 4.04 8.17
CA LEU A 88 -2.16 3.50 7.38
C LEU A 88 -3.45 3.44 8.22
N ASP A 89 -3.37 2.92 9.45
CA ASP A 89 -4.49 2.86 10.38
C ASP A 89 -5.04 4.25 10.72
N PHE A 90 -4.15 5.19 11.06
CA PHE A 90 -4.55 6.56 11.36
C PHE A 90 -5.30 7.22 10.19
N TYR A 91 -4.74 7.17 8.98
CA TYR A 91 -5.39 7.80 7.82
C TYR A 91 -6.61 7.04 7.33
N TYR A 92 -6.66 5.73 7.51
CA TYR A 92 -7.83 4.95 7.15
C TYR A 92 -9.02 5.27 8.06
N LYS A 93 -8.78 5.47 9.37
CA LYS A 93 -9.80 5.96 10.31
C LYS A 93 -10.31 7.35 9.90
N GLN A 94 -9.40 8.28 9.59
CA GLN A 94 -9.80 9.59 9.07
C GLN A 94 -10.64 9.48 7.79
N PHE A 95 -10.26 8.61 6.86
CA PHE A 95 -11.01 8.39 5.64
C PHE A 95 -12.43 7.84 5.89
N LEU A 96 -12.62 7.00 6.91
CA LEU A 96 -13.95 6.52 7.30
C LEU A 96 -14.79 7.63 7.92
N GLU A 97 -14.21 8.44 8.81
CA GLU A 97 -14.87 9.61 9.42
C GLU A 97 -15.29 10.66 8.37
N ASP A 98 -14.44 10.92 7.36
CA ASP A 98 -14.73 11.83 6.26
C ASP A 98 -15.87 11.34 5.35
N LYS A 99 -16.13 10.02 5.33
CA LYS A 99 -17.16 9.41 4.48
C LYS A 99 -18.54 9.38 5.15
N GLU A 100 -18.58 9.46 6.48
CA GLU A 100 -19.82 9.50 7.27
C GLU A 100 -20.38 10.92 7.47
N ASN A 101 -19.59 11.96 7.16
CA ASN A 101 -20.00 13.37 7.17
C ASN A 101 -20.38 13.89 5.77
#